data_AF-A0A965IWY2-F1
#
_entry.id   AF-A0A965IWY2-F1
#
_cell.length_a   1.000
_cell.length_b   1.000
_cell.length_c   1.000
_cell.angle_alpha   90.00
_cell.angle_beta   90.00
_cell.angle_gamma   90.00
#
_symmetry.space_group_name_H-M   'P 1'
#
loop_
_entity.id
_entity.type
_entity.pdbx_description
1 polymer ?
#
loop_
_entity_poly.entity_id
_entity_poly.type
_entity_poly.pdbx_seq_one_letter_code
_entity_poly.pdbx_strand_id
1 'polypeptide(L)'
;MFQPTRRQLATALLLSIFSIFFVGRMVASATTSVQLDQCANLGTTCDTSHASQWQNGNLGSSNSHYSEGESVPYRATLVDLTVGATYGVQLEWDTTQSGLHALDYITSVARTESTADACAGISCSAPVSNLPIPLDPLVTGAGVTQVA
;
A
#
# COMPACT_ATOMS: atom_id res chain seq x y z
N MET A 1 -86.97 -11.54 -25.18
CA MET A 1 -86.70 -10.33 -25.97
C MET A 1 -86.55 -9.17 -24.99
N PHE A 2 -85.52 -8.34 -25.16
CA PHE A 2 -85.06 -7.21 -24.33
C PHE A 2 -84.13 -7.49 -23.13
N GLN A 3 -82.82 -7.30 -23.39
CA GLN A 3 -81.80 -6.79 -22.46
C GLN A 3 -82.03 -5.26 -22.26
N PRO A 4 -81.56 -4.59 -21.17
CA PRO A 4 -80.11 -4.45 -20.92
C PRO A 4 -79.65 -4.39 -19.45
N THR A 5 -78.40 -4.80 -19.26
CA THR A 5 -77.60 -4.65 -18.05
C THR A 5 -77.03 -3.23 -17.92
N ARG A 6 -77.24 -2.57 -16.76
CA ARG A 6 -76.55 -1.33 -16.39
C ARG A 6 -75.37 -1.63 -15.45
N ARG A 7 -74.17 -1.28 -15.92
CA ARG A 7 -72.91 -1.20 -15.19
C ARG A 7 -72.93 0.00 -14.24
N GLN A 8 -72.55 -0.15 -12.96
CA GLN A 8 -71.93 0.91 -12.12
C GLN A 8 -71.07 0.25 -11.02
N LEU A 9 -69.73 0.37 -11.16
CA LEU A 9 -68.83 1.17 -10.32
C LEU A 9 -68.47 0.49 -8.98
N ALA A 10 -67.44 -0.37 -9.03
CA ALA A 10 -66.71 -0.81 -7.85
C ALA A 10 -65.43 0.04 -7.73
N THR A 11 -65.39 0.84 -6.68
CA THR A 11 -64.33 1.75 -6.26
C THR A 11 -63.03 1.00 -5.99
N ALA A 12 -61.94 1.44 -6.63
CA ALA A 12 -60.59 0.94 -6.38
C ALA A 12 -60.07 1.47 -5.03
N LEU A 13 -59.82 0.57 -4.08
CA LEU A 13 -59.10 0.89 -2.84
C LEU A 13 -57.60 0.65 -3.08
N LEU A 14 -56.86 1.72 -3.36
CA LEU A 14 -55.40 1.71 -3.48
C LEU A 14 -54.78 1.61 -2.07
N LEU A 15 -54.31 0.42 -1.68
CA LEU A 15 -53.43 0.23 -0.54
C LEU A 15 -52.02 0.73 -0.91
N SER A 16 -51.70 1.97 -0.53
CA SER A 16 -50.36 2.53 -0.66
C SER A 16 -49.42 1.89 0.36
N ILE A 17 -48.56 0.99 -0.11
CA ILE A 17 -47.43 0.46 0.66
C ILE A 17 -46.37 1.56 0.72
N PHE A 18 -46.31 2.32 1.82
CA PHE A 18 -45.20 3.23 2.08
C PHE A 18 -44.06 2.41 2.70
N SER A 19 -43.29 1.72 1.86
CA SER A 19 -42.04 1.10 2.29
C SER A 19 -41.07 2.23 2.67
N ILE A 20 -40.86 2.41 3.98
CA ILE A 20 -39.80 3.26 4.51
C ILE A 20 -38.47 2.59 4.11
N PHE A 21 -37.88 3.05 3.01
CA PHE A 21 -36.48 2.76 2.71
C PHE A 21 -35.64 3.46 3.77
N PHE A 22 -35.30 2.74 4.83
CA PHE A 22 -34.26 3.16 5.76
C PHE A 22 -32.93 3.06 5.02
N VAL A 23 -32.56 4.12 4.29
CA VAL A 23 -31.23 4.27 3.72
C VAL A 23 -30.28 4.56 4.88
N GLY A 24 -29.88 3.51 5.59
CA GLY A 24 -28.75 3.58 6.50
C GLY A 24 -27.53 3.98 5.67
N ARG A 25 -26.92 5.14 5.99
CA ARG A 25 -25.62 5.50 5.44
C ARG A 25 -24.62 4.43 5.89
N MET A 26 -24.26 3.50 5.00
CA MET A 26 -23.07 2.70 5.21
C MET A 26 -21.88 3.64 5.08
N VAL A 27 -21.34 4.09 6.22
CA VAL A 27 -20.03 4.70 6.26
C VAL A 27 -19.05 3.54 6.11
N ALA A 28 -18.44 3.40 4.93
CA ALA A 28 -17.31 2.50 4.78
C ALA A 28 -16.22 2.98 5.76
N SER A 29 -15.89 2.13 6.74
CA SER A 29 -14.71 2.37 7.56
C SER A 29 -13.51 2.11 6.66
N ALA A 30 -12.79 3.16 6.28
CA ALA A 30 -11.55 3.00 5.55
C ALA A 30 -10.56 2.29 6.47
N THR A 31 -10.18 1.06 6.11
CA THR A 31 -9.17 0.31 6.87
C THR A 31 -7.81 0.80 6.40
N THR A 32 -7.01 1.31 7.32
CA THR A 32 -5.63 1.69 7.04
C THR A 32 -4.90 0.52 6.38
N SER A 33 -4.31 0.76 5.21
CA SER A 33 -3.55 -0.27 4.50
C SER A 33 -2.14 0.23 4.19
N VAL A 34 -1.22 -0.71 4.09
CA VAL A 34 0.17 -0.47 3.75
C VAL A 34 0.47 -1.22 2.46
N GLN A 35 1.04 -0.54 1.48
CA GLN A 35 1.56 -1.15 0.25
C GLN A 35 3.08 -1.10 0.30
N LEU A 36 3.71 -2.27 0.31
CA LEU A 36 5.16 -2.41 0.31
C LEU A 36 5.64 -2.74 -1.09
N ASP A 37 6.41 -1.83 -1.68
CA ASP A 37 6.95 -1.94 -3.03
C ASP A 37 8.48 -2.07 -2.99
N GLN A 38 9.01 -2.80 -3.96
CA GLN A 38 10.43 -2.90 -4.24
C GLN A 38 10.75 -2.16 -5.53
N CYS A 39 11.93 -1.56 -5.61
CA CYS A 39 12.37 -0.89 -6.81
C CYS A 39 12.86 -1.90 -7.87
N ALA A 40 12.05 -2.19 -8.87
CA ALA A 40 12.38 -3.08 -9.99
C ALA A 40 13.31 -2.39 -10.99
N ASN A 41 14.59 -2.75 -10.98
CA ASN A 41 15.63 -2.04 -11.74
C ASN A 41 15.99 -2.70 -13.09
N LEU A 42 15.10 -3.52 -13.68
CA LEU A 42 15.34 -4.10 -15.00
C LEU A 42 15.25 -3.01 -16.08
N GLY A 43 16.40 -2.40 -16.39
CA GLY A 43 16.59 -1.42 -17.46
C GLY A 43 16.61 0.04 -16.99
N THR A 44 15.84 0.39 -15.95
CA THR A 44 15.83 1.75 -15.36
C THR A 44 15.47 1.69 -13.88
N THR A 45 15.75 2.77 -13.15
CA THR A 45 15.50 2.90 -11.71
C THR A 45 14.10 3.46 -11.41
N CYS A 46 13.76 3.59 -10.13
CA CYS A 46 12.47 4.03 -9.63
C CYS A 46 12.45 5.53 -9.33
N ASP A 47 12.77 6.32 -10.36
CA ASP A 47 12.74 7.78 -10.30
C ASP A 47 11.34 8.35 -10.63
N THR A 48 11.21 9.67 -10.57
CA THR A 48 9.95 10.39 -10.88
C THR A 48 9.39 10.12 -12.27
N SER A 49 10.24 9.79 -13.24
CA SER A 49 9.85 9.50 -14.63
C SER A 49 9.42 8.05 -14.81
N HIS A 50 9.80 7.17 -13.89
CA HIS A 50 9.63 5.72 -13.97
C HIS A 50 8.92 5.16 -12.72
N ALA A 51 7.89 5.86 -12.25
CA ALA A 51 7.13 5.49 -11.06
C ALA A 51 6.56 4.05 -11.09
N SER A 52 6.32 3.48 -12.27
CA SER A 52 5.86 2.09 -12.44
C SER A 52 6.90 1.03 -12.06
N GLN A 53 8.15 1.42 -11.81
CA GLN A 53 9.20 0.50 -11.33
C GLN A 53 9.09 0.22 -9.83
N TRP A 54 8.32 1.01 -9.08
CA TRP A 54 7.88 0.59 -7.77
C TRP A 54 6.82 -0.51 -7.90
N GLN A 55 7.23 -1.76 -7.68
CA GLN A 55 6.40 -2.94 -7.89
C GLN A 55 6.13 -3.64 -6.55
N ASN A 56 4.86 -4.01 -6.35
CA ASN A 56 4.49 -4.90 -5.26
C ASN A 56 4.82 -6.35 -5.63
N GLY A 57 5.44 -7.08 -4.69
CA GLY A 57 5.89 -8.46 -4.89
C GLY A 57 7.42 -8.58 -4.86
N ASN A 58 7.90 -9.82 -4.97
CA ASN A 58 9.33 -10.11 -4.91
C ASN A 58 10.00 -9.78 -6.24
N LEU A 59 11.17 -9.15 -6.16
CA LEU A 59 12.05 -9.04 -7.31
C LEU A 59 12.64 -10.41 -7.70
N GLY A 60 12.90 -10.56 -8.99
CA GLY A 60 13.53 -11.74 -9.56
C GLY A 60 14.13 -11.42 -10.93
N SER A 61 14.54 -12.46 -11.65
CA SER A 61 15.20 -12.31 -12.96
C SER A 61 14.34 -11.65 -14.03
N SER A 62 13.01 -11.63 -13.85
CA SER A 62 12.07 -11.00 -14.79
C SER A 62 11.90 -9.49 -14.60
N ASN A 63 12.36 -8.91 -13.50
CA ASN A 63 12.14 -7.49 -13.18
C ASN A 63 13.28 -6.82 -12.40
N SER A 64 14.42 -7.49 -12.20
CA SER A 64 15.58 -6.89 -11.55
C SER A 64 16.93 -7.37 -12.11
N HIS A 65 17.94 -6.53 -11.92
CA HIS A 65 19.35 -6.76 -12.23
C HIS A 65 20.27 -6.64 -11.00
N TYR A 66 19.71 -6.61 -9.79
CA TYR A 66 20.53 -6.53 -8.58
C TYR A 66 21.50 -7.71 -8.45
N SER A 67 22.74 -7.38 -8.12
CA SER A 67 23.80 -8.33 -7.81
C SER A 67 24.04 -8.42 -6.30
N GLU A 68 24.75 -9.47 -5.88
CA GLU A 68 25.15 -9.61 -4.48
C GLU A 68 25.94 -8.37 -4.00
N GLY A 69 25.60 -7.87 -2.82
CA GLY A 69 26.20 -6.66 -2.23
C GLY A 69 25.54 -5.34 -2.64
N GLU A 70 24.58 -5.35 -3.57
CA GLU A 70 23.73 -4.21 -3.87
C GLU A 70 22.56 -4.08 -2.89
N SER A 71 21.94 -2.90 -2.86
CA SER A 71 20.82 -2.59 -1.97
C SER A 71 19.58 -2.26 -2.77
N VAL A 72 18.50 -2.96 -2.45
CA VAL A 72 17.19 -2.73 -3.05
C VAL A 72 16.47 -1.62 -2.27
N PRO A 73 16.06 -0.51 -2.91
CA PRO A 73 15.14 0.44 -2.31
C PRO A 73 13.77 -0.20 -2.06
N TYR A 74 13.25 -0.04 -0.85
CA TYR A 74 11.88 -0.38 -0.47
C TYR A 74 11.06 0.88 -0.21
N ARG A 75 9.78 0.84 -0.55
CA ARG A 75 8.81 1.92 -0.29
C ARG A 75 7.57 1.36 0.39
N ALA A 76 7.17 1.96 1.51
CA ALA A 76 5.89 1.68 2.15
C ALA A 76 4.94 2.87 1.97
N THR A 77 3.82 2.67 1.26
CA THR A 77 2.76 3.68 1.10
C THR A 77 1.61 3.36 2.04
N LEU A 78 1.32 4.28 2.96
CA LEU A 78 0.21 4.16 3.90
C LEU A 78 -0.96 5.02 3.41
N VAL A 79 -2.14 4.41 3.27
CA VAL A 79 -3.36 5.11 2.83
C VAL A 79 -4.46 5.03 3.89
N ASP A 80 -5.48 5.87 3.74
CA ASP A 80 -6.64 5.94 4.63
C ASP A 80 -6.31 6.29 6.10
N LEU A 81 -5.27 7.12 6.29
CA LEU A 81 -4.87 7.62 7.60
C LEU A 81 -5.82 8.72 8.11
N THR A 82 -6.05 8.74 9.43
CA THR A 82 -6.85 9.76 10.11
C THR A 82 -5.96 10.89 10.63
N VAL A 83 -6.32 12.12 10.31
CA VAL A 83 -5.60 13.31 10.78
C VAL A 83 -5.61 13.39 12.31
N GLY A 84 -4.45 13.60 12.91
CA GLY A 84 -4.27 13.68 14.37
C GLY A 84 -4.10 12.32 15.07
N ALA A 85 -4.22 11.21 14.35
CA ALA A 85 -3.87 9.89 14.88
C ALA A 85 -2.36 9.65 14.83
N THR A 86 -1.86 8.82 15.75
CA THR A 86 -0.46 8.34 15.75
C THR A 86 -0.41 6.92 15.20
N TYR A 87 0.50 6.69 14.27
CA TYR A 87 0.73 5.39 13.65
C TYR A 87 2.15 4.91 13.94
N GLY A 88 2.29 3.61 14.18
CA GLY A 88 3.59 2.94 14.28
C GLY A 88 3.79 2.05 13.06
N VAL A 89 5.01 2.05 12.52
CA VAL A 89 5.44 1.10 11.48
C VAL A 89 6.51 0.22 12.09
N GLN A 90 6.28 -1.09 12.08
CA GLN A 90 7.29 -2.08 12.43
C GLN A 90 7.95 -2.55 11.14
N LEU A 91 9.28 -2.47 11.09
CA LEU A 91 10.07 -2.94 9.96
C LEU A 91 10.65 -4.31 10.32
N GLU A 92 10.40 -5.28 9.47
CA GLU A 92 10.89 -6.65 9.58
C GLU A 92 11.39 -7.08 8.20
N TRP A 93 12.45 -7.89 8.18
CA TRP A 93 12.97 -8.48 6.96
C TRP A 93 13.48 -9.87 7.25
N ASP A 94 13.27 -10.77 6.29
CA ASP A 94 13.82 -12.11 6.34
C ASP A 94 15.18 -12.14 5.66
N THR A 95 16.17 -12.71 6.33
CA THR A 95 17.52 -12.84 5.78
C THR A 95 17.67 -14.02 4.82
N THR A 96 16.67 -14.89 4.76
CA THR A 96 16.67 -16.08 3.90
C THR A 96 15.31 -16.34 3.27
N GLN A 97 15.31 -16.81 2.02
CA GLN A 97 14.13 -17.33 1.33
C GLN A 97 14.48 -18.66 0.69
N SER A 98 13.70 -19.71 0.95
CA SER A 98 13.93 -21.05 0.40
C SER A 98 15.35 -21.60 0.63
N GLY A 99 15.98 -21.24 1.76
CA GLY A 99 17.34 -21.68 2.11
C GLY A 99 18.48 -20.89 1.43
N LEU A 100 18.16 -19.85 0.67
CA LEU A 100 19.13 -18.93 0.06
C LEU A 100 19.13 -17.59 0.81
N HIS A 101 20.25 -16.87 0.76
CA HIS A 101 20.34 -15.50 1.28
C HIS A 101 19.41 -14.57 0.49
N ALA A 102 18.69 -13.71 1.22
CA ALA A 102 17.75 -12.75 0.65
C ALA A 102 18.20 -11.31 0.95
N LEU A 103 17.94 -10.81 2.17
CA LEU A 103 18.31 -9.46 2.60
C LEU A 103 19.32 -9.54 3.75
N ASP A 104 20.43 -8.82 3.65
CA ASP A 104 21.48 -8.88 4.67
C ASP A 104 21.25 -7.88 5.80
N TYR A 105 21.08 -6.60 5.45
CA TYR A 105 20.93 -5.49 6.39
C TYR A 105 20.16 -4.32 5.75
N ILE A 106 19.60 -3.45 6.60
CA ILE A 106 19.00 -2.19 6.16
C ILE A 106 20.08 -1.11 6.00
N THR A 107 19.96 -0.29 4.97
CA THR A 107 20.83 0.84 4.69
C THR A 107 20.06 1.97 4.01
N SER A 108 20.75 3.01 3.55
CA SER A 108 20.15 4.13 2.83
C SER A 108 19.49 3.69 1.52
N VAL A 109 18.30 4.25 1.25
CA VAL A 109 17.54 4.02 0.01
C VAL A 109 18.32 4.38 -1.26
N ALA A 110 19.28 5.31 -1.17
CA ALA A 110 20.08 5.80 -2.29
C ALA A 110 21.44 5.09 -2.41
N ARG A 111 21.67 3.95 -1.74
CA ARG A 111 22.98 3.26 -1.73
C ARG A 111 23.36 2.71 -3.11
N THR A 112 22.45 1.98 -3.76
CA THR A 112 22.67 1.46 -5.13
C THR A 112 21.92 2.31 -6.14
N GLU A 113 20.61 2.47 -5.95
CA GLU A 113 19.76 3.29 -6.81
C GLU A 113 19.79 4.76 -6.37
N SER A 114 20.87 5.47 -6.72
CA SER A 114 21.15 6.83 -6.23
C SER A 114 20.07 7.88 -6.53
N THR A 115 19.20 7.64 -7.51
CA THR A 115 18.12 8.53 -7.93
C THR A 115 16.73 7.94 -7.67
N ALA A 116 16.63 6.85 -6.91
CA ALA A 116 15.33 6.32 -6.50
C ALA A 116 14.56 7.39 -5.70
N ASP A 117 13.31 7.64 -6.10
CA ASP A 117 12.43 8.59 -5.44
C ASP A 117 11.24 7.84 -4.84
N ALA A 118 11.19 7.80 -3.50
CA ALA A 118 10.09 7.19 -2.77
C ALA A 118 8.73 7.85 -3.09
N CYS A 119 8.74 9.09 -3.57
CA CYS A 119 7.55 9.85 -3.94
C CYS A 119 7.17 9.69 -5.41
N ALA A 120 7.91 8.91 -6.21
CA ALA A 120 7.58 8.72 -7.62
C ALA A 120 6.15 8.15 -7.79
N GLY A 121 5.30 8.89 -8.51
CA GLY A 121 3.90 8.52 -8.76
C GLY A 121 2.92 8.81 -7.61
N ILE A 122 3.38 9.40 -6.50
CA ILE A 122 2.53 9.80 -5.37
C ILE A 122 2.84 11.24 -4.93
N SER A 123 1.88 11.91 -4.29
CA SER A 123 2.10 13.27 -3.80
C SER A 123 2.70 13.26 -2.40
N CYS A 124 3.95 13.69 -2.28
CA CYS A 124 4.61 13.96 -1.00
C CYS A 124 4.62 15.46 -0.73
N SER A 125 3.86 15.92 0.25
CA SER A 125 3.79 17.34 0.64
C SER A 125 4.54 17.66 1.94
N ALA A 126 4.90 16.63 2.71
CA ALA A 126 5.69 16.77 3.93
C ALA A 126 7.19 16.80 3.59
N PRO A 127 8.01 17.53 4.37
CA PRO A 127 9.46 17.41 4.30
C PRO A 127 9.90 15.97 4.54
N VAL A 128 10.95 15.53 3.85
CA VAL A 128 11.58 14.23 4.09
C VAL A 128 12.17 14.24 5.51
N SER A 129 11.82 13.22 6.29
CA SER A 129 12.42 12.95 7.60
C SER A 129 13.33 11.74 7.47
N ASN A 130 14.60 11.91 7.84
CA ASN A 130 15.57 10.82 7.87
C ASN A 130 15.75 10.38 9.31
N LEU A 131 15.40 9.13 9.60
CA LEU A 131 15.69 8.49 10.88
C LEU A 131 16.97 7.67 10.73
N PRO A 132 17.94 7.79 11.67
CA PRO A 132 19.11 6.93 11.64
C PRO A 132 18.70 5.48 11.91
N ILE A 133 19.38 4.54 11.25
CA ILE A 133 19.23 3.12 11.55
C ILE A 133 19.76 2.88 12.96
N PRO A 134 18.94 2.34 13.89
CA PRO A 134 19.38 2.09 15.25
C PRO A 134 20.59 1.15 15.29
N LEU A 135 21.50 1.38 16.25
CA LEU A 135 22.57 0.43 16.54
C LEU A 135 21.98 -0.85 17.11
N ASP A 136 22.31 -1.98 16.50
CA ASP A 136 22.03 -3.31 16.99
C ASP A 136 22.96 -3.60 18.18
N PRO A 137 22.41 -3.83 19.39
CA PRO A 137 23.19 -4.15 20.57
C PRO A 137 24.03 -5.43 20.44
N LEU A 138 23.59 -6.39 19.62
CA LEU A 138 24.31 -7.64 19.38
C LEU A 138 25.53 -7.42 18.48
N VAL A 139 25.40 -6.59 17.44
CA VAL A 139 26.51 -6.22 16.54
C VAL A 139 27.53 -5.37 17.28
N THR A 140 27.07 -4.27 17.88
CA THR A 140 27.95 -3.33 18.59
C THR A 140 28.56 -3.92 19.85
N GLY A 141 27.81 -4.72 20.60
CA GLY A 141 28.30 -5.44 21.79
C GLY A 141 29.38 -6.48 21.46
N ALA A 142 29.40 -7.01 20.23
CA ALA A 142 30.45 -7.89 19.74
C ALA A 142 31.73 -7.13 19.31
N GLY A 143 31.77 -5.79 19.42
CA GLY A 143 32.89 -4.97 18.98
C GLY A 143 32.94 -4.78 17.45
N VAL A 144 31.87 -5.13 16.75
CA VAL A 144 31.74 -4.94 15.30
C VAL A 144 31.12 -3.56 15.03
N THR A 145 31.68 -2.84 14.06
CA THR A 145 31.07 -1.59 13.59
C THR A 145 29.89 -1.94 12.69
N GLN A 146 28.68 -1.56 13.10
CA GLN A 146 27.50 -1.74 12.28
C GLN A 146 27.62 -0.95 10.97
N VAL A 147 27.32 -1.64 9.87
CA VAL A 147 27.11 -1.00 8.57
C VAL A 147 25.66 -0.53 8.50
N ALA A 148 25.47 0.74 8.14
CA ALA A 148 24.17 1.39 8.01
C ALA A 148 24.24 2.43 6.87
#